data_AF-A0A942EEQ2-F1
#
_entry.id   AF-A0A942EEQ2-F1
#
_cell.length_a   1.000
_cell.length_b   1.000
_cell.length_c   1.000
_cell.angle_alpha   90.00
_cell.angle_beta   90.00
_cell.angle_gamma   90.00
#
_symmetry.space_group_name_H-M   'P 1'
#
loop_
_entity.id
_entity.type
_entity.pdbx_description
1 polymer ?
#
loop_
_entity_poly.entity_id
_entity_poly.type
_entity_poly.pdbx_seq_one_letter_code
_entity_poly.pdbx_strand_id
1 'polypeptide(L)'
;MTGEDVMAFGSPLGLADTVTNGIVSTQRDMDLAFGVWTPLVRTIQHNAALAPGSSGGPLVNLYGDWIGVNTLVLREWAGFGFAVTADHYYWLRKQEDYNLKDDWFSYLSEAHLWHEELSKIVRVHNEAVATPRGSAREIELFSQVLLDLRALRNEVASYQPTYAEIQNLRQLYLALLDASDAHSAFLLDTAVNRLPWSQDTTDRLFNSYRRAFDAYWAEWLRIDTLFR
;
A
#
# COMPACT_ATOMS: atom_id res chain seq x y z
N MET A 1 35.54 -6.25 -3.00
CA MET A 1 34.19 -6.83 -3.14
C MET A 1 33.88 -7.91 -2.11
N THR A 2 34.77 -8.81 -1.72
CA THR A 2 34.62 -9.54 -0.45
C THR A 2 35.81 -9.20 0.43
N GLY A 3 35.56 -8.84 1.69
CA GLY A 3 36.58 -8.33 2.62
C GLY A 3 37.01 -6.89 2.34
N GLU A 4 36.33 -6.17 1.44
CA GLU A 4 36.60 -4.75 1.18
C GLU A 4 35.92 -3.87 2.23
N ASP A 5 36.64 -2.87 2.74
CA ASP A 5 36.12 -1.89 3.70
C ASP A 5 35.10 -0.94 3.06
N VAL A 6 34.03 -0.68 3.81
CA VAL A 6 32.90 0.16 3.39
C VAL A 6 32.44 1.08 4.51
N MET A 7 31.85 2.20 4.12
CA MET A 7 31.17 3.14 4.99
C MET A 7 29.70 3.25 4.58
N ALA A 8 28.80 3.13 5.55
CA ALA A 8 27.37 3.31 5.38
C ALA A 8 26.94 4.64 6.00
N PHE A 9 26.29 5.47 5.19
CA PHE A 9 25.79 6.79 5.58
C PHE A 9 24.29 6.77 5.79
N GLY A 10 23.79 7.62 6.69
CA GLY A 10 22.35 7.79 6.90
C GLY A 10 21.99 8.77 8.03
N SER A 11 20.70 8.78 8.38
CA SER A 11 20.15 9.59 9.46
C SER A 11 19.32 8.74 10.44
N PRO A 12 19.96 7.81 11.17
CA PRO A 12 19.26 6.92 12.08
C PRO A 12 18.59 7.72 13.22
N LEU A 13 17.31 7.45 13.49
CA LEU A 13 16.52 8.15 14.51
C LEU A 13 16.44 9.69 14.31
N GLY A 14 16.73 10.20 13.11
CA GLY A 14 16.79 11.65 12.83
C GLY A 14 18.11 12.32 13.25
N LEU A 15 19.11 11.54 13.67
CA LEU A 15 20.47 12.03 13.90
C LEU A 15 21.18 12.15 12.54
N ALA A 16 21.14 13.35 11.95
CA ALA A 16 21.76 13.64 10.67
C ALA A 16 23.27 13.29 10.68
N ASP A 17 23.78 12.97 9.49
CA ASP A 17 25.21 12.76 9.23
C ASP A 17 25.86 11.61 10.02
N THR A 18 25.11 10.52 10.26
CA THR A 18 25.70 9.33 10.88
C THR A 18 26.42 8.48 9.85
N VAL A 19 27.64 8.07 10.19
CA VAL A 19 28.48 7.16 9.40
C VAL A 19 28.85 5.96 10.24
N THR A 20 28.71 4.77 9.67
CA THR A 20 29.18 3.52 10.27
C THR A 20 30.10 2.81 9.29
N ASN A 21 31.07 2.05 9.79
CA ASN A 21 32.03 1.31 8.96
C ASN A 21 31.82 -0.20 9.10
N GLY A 22 32.26 -0.93 8.08
CA GLY A 22 32.28 -2.39 8.06
C GLY A 22 33.01 -2.92 6.84
N ILE A 23 32.81 -4.19 6.54
CA ILE A 23 33.34 -4.87 5.36
C ILE A 23 32.21 -5.44 4.52
N VAL A 24 32.46 -5.62 3.22
CA VAL A 24 31.60 -6.44 2.37
C VAL A 24 31.83 -7.91 2.70
N SER A 25 30.78 -8.58 3.16
CA SER A 25 30.79 -10.01 3.45
C SER A 25 30.71 -10.84 2.18
N THR A 26 29.80 -10.47 1.26
CA THR A 26 29.65 -11.07 -0.07
C THR A 26 28.67 -10.25 -0.89
N GLN A 27 28.65 -10.45 -2.20
CA GLN A 27 27.48 -10.12 -3.02
C GLN A 27 26.57 -11.32 -3.14
N ARG A 28 25.27 -11.06 -3.22
CA ARG A 28 24.26 -12.09 -3.43
C ARG A 28 23.03 -11.49 -4.08
N ASP A 29 22.42 -12.29 -4.93
CA ASP A 29 21.11 -12.04 -5.47
C ASP A 29 20.10 -12.44 -4.41
N MET A 30 19.34 -11.47 -3.90
CA MET A 30 18.33 -11.71 -2.87
C MET A 30 16.94 -11.46 -3.41
N ASP A 31 16.03 -12.32 -3.00
CA ASP A 31 14.63 -11.99 -3.03
C ASP A 31 14.36 -11.01 -1.88
N LEU A 32 14.37 -9.72 -2.20
CA LEU A 32 14.05 -8.65 -1.24
C LEU A 32 12.54 -8.46 -1.05
N ALA A 33 11.74 -9.49 -1.35
CA ALA A 33 10.32 -9.48 -1.13
C ALA A 33 9.97 -9.30 0.35
N PHE A 34 9.44 -8.12 0.67
CA PHE A 34 8.36 -7.97 1.62
C PHE A 34 7.05 -8.56 1.04
N GLY A 35 7.11 -9.79 0.50
CA GLY A 35 5.96 -10.54 -0.02
C GLY A 35 5.50 -10.24 -1.46
N VAL A 36 6.26 -9.52 -2.30
CA VAL A 36 5.88 -9.26 -3.70
C VAL A 36 7.05 -9.46 -4.67
N TRP A 37 6.82 -10.23 -5.74
CA TRP A 37 7.83 -10.68 -6.72
C TRP A 37 8.49 -9.52 -7.52
N THR A 38 9.68 -9.10 -7.12
CA THR A 38 10.65 -8.38 -7.97
C THR A 38 11.70 -9.36 -8.54
N PRO A 39 12.45 -9.04 -9.62
CA PRO A 39 13.64 -9.82 -9.95
C PRO A 39 14.55 -9.92 -8.73
N LEU A 40 15.32 -11.01 -8.64
CA LEU A 40 16.40 -11.13 -7.66
C LEU A 40 17.20 -9.81 -7.66
N VAL A 41 17.16 -9.10 -6.54
CA VAL A 41 17.84 -7.82 -6.40
C VAL A 41 19.29 -8.14 -6.10
N ARG A 42 20.20 -7.62 -6.91
CA ARG A 42 21.62 -7.79 -6.62
C ARG A 42 21.98 -6.92 -5.44
N THR A 43 22.46 -7.56 -4.38
CA THR A 43 22.79 -6.90 -3.12
C THR A 43 24.24 -7.11 -2.70
N ILE A 44 24.75 -6.13 -1.98
CA ILE A 44 25.97 -6.17 -1.20
C ILE A 44 25.55 -6.47 0.23
N GLN A 45 25.95 -7.64 0.74
CA GLN A 45 25.88 -7.89 2.17
C GLN A 45 27.11 -7.29 2.84
N HIS A 46 26.90 -6.52 3.90
CA HIS A 46 27.96 -5.95 4.71
C HIS A 46 27.63 -6.04 6.20
N ASN A 47 28.63 -5.82 7.05
CA ASN A 47 28.45 -5.81 8.51
C ASN A 47 28.47 -4.41 9.13
N ALA A 48 28.59 -3.35 8.32
CA ALA A 48 28.46 -1.98 8.82
C ALA A 48 27.12 -1.80 9.55
N ALA A 49 27.15 -1.15 10.72
CA ALA A 49 25.96 -1.01 11.55
C ALA A 49 24.90 -0.16 10.86
N LEU A 50 23.68 -0.69 10.74
CA LEU A 50 22.54 -0.01 10.16
C LEU A 50 21.41 0.08 11.19
N ALA A 51 20.66 1.18 11.18
CA ALA A 51 19.48 1.37 12.01
C ALA A 51 18.35 2.01 11.18
N PRO A 52 17.09 2.01 11.66
CA PRO A 52 16.01 2.74 11.00
C PRO A 52 16.40 4.20 10.77
N GLY A 53 16.36 4.64 9.51
CA GLY A 53 16.87 5.95 9.05
C GLY A 53 18.20 5.88 8.30
N SER A 54 18.90 4.74 8.31
CA SER A 54 20.03 4.48 7.40
C SER A 54 19.59 4.01 6.01
N SER A 55 18.39 3.41 5.90
CA SER A 55 17.79 2.99 4.63
C SER A 55 17.63 4.19 3.67
N GLY A 56 18.01 4.00 2.41
CA GLY A 56 18.07 5.04 1.38
C GLY A 56 19.42 5.77 1.29
N GLY A 57 20.27 5.68 2.34
CA GLY A 57 21.59 6.30 2.35
C GLY A 57 22.64 5.52 1.54
N PRO A 58 23.76 6.15 1.14
CA PRO A 58 24.78 5.51 0.34
C PRO A 58 25.65 4.55 1.16
N LEU A 59 26.04 3.45 0.51
CA LEU A 59 27.17 2.61 0.87
C LEU A 59 28.33 2.97 -0.06
N VAL A 60 29.49 3.30 0.51
CA VAL A 60 30.68 3.72 -0.24
C VAL A 60 31.89 2.90 0.15
N ASN A 61 32.83 2.70 -0.78
CA ASN A 61 34.14 2.11 -0.47
C ASN A 61 35.13 3.17 0.03
N LEU A 62 36.34 2.75 0.43
CA LEU A 62 37.39 3.67 0.89
C LEU A 62 37.95 4.59 -0.20
N TYR A 63 37.68 4.31 -1.47
CA TYR A 63 38.05 5.19 -2.59
C TYR A 63 37.03 6.34 -2.78
N GLY A 64 35.92 6.32 -2.04
CA GLY A 64 34.83 7.28 -2.19
C GLY A 64 33.83 6.93 -3.29
N ASP A 65 33.93 5.73 -3.88
CA ASP A 65 32.97 5.27 -4.87
C ASP A 65 31.67 4.87 -4.18
N TRP A 66 30.57 5.32 -4.74
CA TRP A 66 29.25 4.85 -4.37
C TRP A 66 28.99 3.47 -4.98
N ILE A 67 28.88 2.45 -4.13
CA ILE A 67 28.75 1.05 -4.55
C ILE A 67 27.35 0.48 -4.29
N GLY A 68 26.50 1.14 -3.51
CA GLY A 68 25.12 0.71 -3.32
C GLY A 68 24.25 1.59 -2.41
N VAL A 69 22.96 1.26 -2.30
CA VAL A 69 21.96 1.95 -1.47
C VAL A 69 21.59 1.07 -0.27
N ASN A 70 21.84 1.55 0.95
CA ASN A 70 21.44 0.85 2.18
C ASN A 70 19.94 0.60 2.15
N THR A 71 19.49 -0.64 2.30
CA THR A 71 18.08 -0.98 2.09
C THR A 71 17.50 -1.68 3.32
N LEU A 72 18.14 -2.74 3.79
CA LEU A 72 17.55 -3.66 4.75
C LEU A 72 18.52 -4.05 5.86
N VAL A 73 17.93 -4.32 7.03
CA VAL A 73 18.57 -4.95 8.18
C VAL A 73 17.73 -6.14 8.57
N LEU A 74 18.31 -7.33 8.60
CA LEU A 74 17.66 -8.48 9.23
C LEU A 74 17.76 -8.29 10.75
N ARG A 75 16.69 -7.78 11.37
CA ARG A 75 16.67 -7.42 12.81
C ARG A 75 17.03 -8.58 13.75
N GLU A 76 16.79 -9.82 13.32
CA GLU A 76 17.12 -11.01 14.09
C GLU A 76 18.59 -11.45 13.93
N TRP A 77 19.34 -10.85 13.00
CA TRP A 77 20.71 -11.22 12.64
C TRP A 77 21.62 -9.98 12.67
N ALA A 78 22.18 -9.68 13.84
CA ALA A 78 23.14 -8.58 13.98
C ALA A 78 24.33 -8.75 13.00
N GLY A 79 24.71 -7.66 12.32
CA GLY A 79 25.80 -7.67 11.35
C GLY A 79 25.44 -8.16 9.93
N PHE A 80 24.15 -8.34 9.63
CA PHE A 80 23.66 -8.64 8.28
C PHE A 80 22.91 -7.42 7.71
N GLY A 81 23.68 -6.44 7.24
CA GLY A 81 23.19 -5.29 6.48
C GLY A 81 23.22 -5.55 4.99
N PHE A 82 22.28 -4.95 4.25
CA PHE A 82 22.16 -5.12 2.81
C PHE A 82 21.97 -3.80 2.09
N ALA A 83 22.74 -3.64 1.00
CA ALA A 83 22.60 -2.54 0.06
C ALA A 83 22.32 -3.05 -1.36
N VAL A 84 21.38 -2.43 -2.08
CA VAL A 84 21.19 -2.69 -3.52
C VAL A 84 22.39 -2.12 -4.27
N THR A 85 22.99 -2.91 -5.18
CA THR A 85 24.20 -2.45 -5.87
C THR A 85 23.91 -1.23 -6.77
N ALA A 86 24.89 -0.32 -6.88
CA ALA A 86 24.74 0.91 -7.68
C ALA A 86 24.47 0.61 -9.17
N ASP A 87 25.08 -0.43 -9.74
CA ASP A 87 24.81 -0.88 -11.11
C ASP A 87 23.36 -1.37 -11.28
N HIS A 88 22.84 -2.12 -10.29
CA HIS A 88 21.44 -2.56 -10.30
C HIS A 88 20.48 -1.38 -10.14
N TYR A 89 20.83 -0.39 -9.31
CA TYR A 89 20.08 0.87 -9.20
C TYR A 89 20.07 1.65 -10.53
N TYR A 90 21.22 1.78 -11.20
CA TYR A 90 21.28 2.41 -12.53
C TYR A 90 20.55 1.61 -13.60
N TRP A 91 20.59 0.27 -13.53
CA TRP A 91 19.85 -0.61 -14.41
C TRP A 91 18.34 -0.40 -14.22
N LEU A 92 17.84 -0.39 -12.98
CA LEU A 92 16.44 -0.07 -12.63
C LEU A 92 16.04 1.30 -13.17
N ARG A 93 16.89 2.32 -12.99
CA ARG A 93 16.64 3.68 -13.49
C ARG A 93 16.59 3.77 -15.02
N LYS A 94 17.21 2.81 -15.72
CA LYS A 94 17.25 2.74 -17.19
C LYS A 94 16.20 1.78 -17.76
N GLN A 95 15.48 1.01 -16.93
CA GLN A 95 14.33 0.25 -17.39
C GLN A 95 13.21 1.26 -17.69
N GLU A 96 13.03 1.60 -18.97
CA GLU A 96 11.97 2.51 -19.45
C GLU A 96 10.61 1.83 -19.67
N ASP A 97 10.47 0.53 -19.42
CA ASP A 97 9.22 -0.19 -19.70
C ASP A 97 8.36 -0.35 -18.44
N TYR A 98 7.60 0.71 -18.10
CA TYR A 98 6.39 0.55 -17.30
C TYR A 98 5.50 -0.46 -18.03
N ASN A 99 5.32 -1.64 -17.43
CA ASN A 99 4.46 -2.71 -17.96
C ASN A 99 3.28 -2.96 -17.01
N LEU A 100 2.33 -3.84 -17.38
CA LEU A 100 1.13 -4.12 -16.57
C LEU A 100 1.47 -4.47 -15.12
N LYS A 101 2.63 -5.11 -14.87
CA LYS A 101 3.08 -5.48 -13.52
C LYS A 101 3.35 -4.26 -12.63
N ASP A 102 3.89 -3.19 -13.19
CA ASP A 102 4.26 -1.97 -12.45
C ASP A 102 3.02 -1.13 -12.09
N ASP A 103 2.07 -1.00 -13.03
CA ASP A 103 0.79 -0.32 -12.79
C ASP A 103 -0.11 -1.14 -11.85
N TRP A 104 -0.13 -2.48 -11.99
CA TRP A 104 -0.76 -3.40 -11.04
C TRP A 104 -0.22 -3.20 -9.62
N PHE A 105 1.11 -3.22 -9.47
CA PHE A 105 1.76 -3.07 -8.17
C PHE A 105 1.47 -1.70 -7.54
N SER A 106 1.52 -0.63 -8.33
CA SER A 106 1.20 0.73 -7.88
C SER A 106 -0.25 0.81 -7.41
N TYR A 107 -1.20 0.34 -8.24
CA TYR A 107 -2.61 0.30 -7.88
C TYR A 107 -2.87 -0.53 -6.63
N LEU A 108 -2.25 -1.71 -6.48
CA LEU A 108 -2.45 -2.54 -5.29
C LEU A 108 -1.86 -1.94 -4.02
N SER A 109 -0.72 -1.26 -4.13
CA SER A 109 -0.11 -0.56 -3.00
C SER A 109 -1.02 0.56 -2.51
N GLU A 110 -1.56 1.37 -3.43
CA GLU A 110 -2.54 2.41 -3.12
C GLU A 110 -3.88 1.82 -2.63
N ALA A 111 -4.38 0.77 -3.30
CA ALA A 111 -5.62 0.10 -2.94
C ALA A 111 -5.55 -0.55 -1.55
N HIS A 112 -4.38 -1.00 -1.11
CA HIS A 112 -4.19 -1.43 0.28
C HIS A 112 -4.50 -0.30 1.26
N LEU A 113 -3.96 0.89 1.03
CA LEU A 113 -4.27 2.08 1.84
C LEU A 113 -5.76 2.45 1.74
N TRP A 114 -6.34 2.40 0.54
CA TRP A 114 -7.77 2.65 0.37
C TRP A 114 -8.65 1.61 1.06
N HIS A 115 -8.24 0.35 1.14
CA HIS A 115 -8.94 -0.68 1.91
C HIS A 115 -8.82 -0.43 3.41
N GLU A 116 -7.69 0.06 3.90
CA GLU A 116 -7.56 0.47 5.30
C GLU A 116 -8.50 1.65 5.63
N GLU A 117 -8.58 2.65 4.74
CA GLU A 117 -9.54 3.75 4.87
C GLU A 117 -10.98 3.27 4.82
N LEU A 118 -11.35 2.43 3.85
CA LEU A 118 -12.68 1.82 3.78
C LEU A 118 -12.98 1.03 5.05
N SER A 119 -12.01 0.32 5.62
CA SER A 119 -12.17 -0.41 6.89
C SER A 119 -12.37 0.52 8.09
N LYS A 120 -11.77 1.72 8.11
CA LYS A 120 -12.07 2.76 9.09
C LYS A 120 -13.51 3.25 8.93
N ILE A 121 -13.93 3.57 7.69
CA ILE A 121 -15.29 4.00 7.38
C ILE A 121 -16.32 2.94 7.80
N VAL A 122 -16.09 1.67 7.49
CA VAL A 122 -16.98 0.55 7.87
C VAL A 122 -17.11 0.43 9.38
N ARG A 123 -16.04 0.68 10.15
CA ARG A 123 -16.13 0.71 11.63
C ARG A 123 -17.06 1.82 12.11
N VAL A 124 -16.94 3.02 11.54
CA VAL A 124 -17.83 4.15 11.87
C VAL A 124 -19.28 3.86 11.44
N HIS A 125 -19.48 3.24 10.27
CA HIS A 125 -20.80 2.79 9.82
C HIS A 125 -21.41 1.79 10.80
N ASN A 126 -20.65 0.80 11.26
CA ASN A 126 -21.13 -0.18 12.23
C ASN A 126 -21.44 0.45 13.60
N GLU A 127 -20.65 1.45 14.03
CA GLU A 127 -20.98 2.25 15.20
C GLU A 127 -22.32 2.97 15.01
N ALA A 128 -22.54 3.61 13.86
CA ALA A 128 -23.80 4.29 13.54
C ALA A 128 -25.00 3.34 13.64
N VAL A 129 -24.92 2.16 13.01
CA VAL A 129 -25.96 1.14 13.05
C VAL A 129 -26.26 0.64 14.48
N ALA A 130 -25.26 0.66 15.37
CA ALA A 130 -25.42 0.26 16.77
C ALA A 130 -26.03 1.35 17.66
N THR A 131 -26.12 2.60 17.18
CA THR A 131 -26.74 3.69 17.93
C THR A 131 -28.26 3.66 17.87
N PRO A 132 -28.98 4.29 18.83
CA PRO A 132 -30.43 4.37 18.77
C PRO A 132 -30.91 5.09 17.51
N ARG A 133 -31.85 4.47 16.78
CA ARG A 133 -32.39 5.02 15.54
C ARG A 133 -33.00 6.42 15.70
N GLY A 134 -32.71 7.29 14.76
CA GLY A 134 -33.10 8.70 14.73
C GLY A 134 -32.39 9.58 15.77
N SER A 135 -31.36 9.05 16.46
CA SER A 135 -30.59 9.84 17.41
C SER A 135 -29.66 10.84 16.70
N ALA A 136 -29.34 11.95 17.37
CA ALA A 136 -28.38 12.92 16.85
C ALA A 136 -27.02 12.28 16.54
N ARG A 137 -26.60 11.29 17.35
CA ARG A 137 -25.34 10.57 17.15
C ARG A 137 -25.38 9.67 15.90
N GLU A 138 -26.49 8.97 15.65
CA GLU A 138 -26.65 8.16 14.43
C GLU A 138 -26.50 9.02 13.17
N ILE A 139 -27.18 10.17 13.16
CA ILE A 139 -27.18 11.13 12.04
C ILE A 139 -25.77 11.71 11.83
N GLU A 140 -25.08 12.07 12.91
CA GLU A 140 -23.69 12.56 12.88
C GLU A 140 -22.76 11.52 12.24
N LEU A 141 -22.81 10.27 12.72
CA LEU A 141 -21.94 9.20 12.26
C LEU A 141 -22.20 8.83 10.80
N PHE A 142 -23.45 8.68 10.36
CA PHE A 142 -23.74 8.41 8.94
C PHE A 142 -23.38 9.58 8.03
N SER A 143 -23.51 10.83 8.51
CA SER A 143 -23.05 12.00 7.76
C SER A 143 -21.53 11.96 7.56
N GLN A 144 -20.77 11.59 8.59
CA GLN A 144 -19.32 11.39 8.50
C GLN A 144 -18.97 10.25 7.53
N VAL A 145 -19.64 9.11 7.62
CA VAL A 145 -19.44 7.97 6.71
C VAL A 145 -19.60 8.39 5.25
N LEU A 146 -20.65 9.16 4.93
CA LEU A 146 -20.87 9.62 3.55
C LEU A 146 -19.79 10.61 3.08
N LEU A 147 -19.35 11.51 3.95
CA LEU A 147 -18.25 12.43 3.63
C LEU A 147 -16.97 11.65 3.31
N ASP A 148 -16.63 10.69 4.15
CA ASP A 148 -15.41 9.89 3.99
C ASP A 148 -15.47 8.96 2.77
N LEU A 149 -16.62 8.31 2.52
CA LEU A 149 -16.83 7.49 1.34
C LEU A 149 -16.63 8.30 0.05
N ARG A 150 -17.18 9.51 0.01
CA ARG A 150 -17.08 10.39 -1.17
C ARG A 150 -15.67 10.94 -1.35
N ALA A 151 -14.98 11.26 -0.26
CA ALA A 151 -13.57 11.65 -0.30
C ALA A 151 -12.70 10.52 -0.87
N LEU A 152 -12.83 9.30 -0.31
CA LEU A 152 -12.11 8.12 -0.79
C LEU A 152 -12.43 7.81 -2.25
N ARG A 153 -13.71 7.89 -2.64
CA ARG A 153 -14.12 7.71 -4.03
C ARG A 153 -13.45 8.70 -4.97
N ASN A 154 -13.35 9.97 -4.59
CA ASN A 154 -12.69 10.99 -5.41
C ASN A 154 -11.19 10.73 -5.54
N GLU A 155 -10.54 10.27 -4.47
CA GLU A 155 -9.13 9.86 -4.48
C GLU A 155 -8.91 8.70 -5.46
N VAL A 156 -9.67 7.62 -5.32
CA VAL A 156 -9.62 6.45 -6.23
C VAL A 156 -9.90 6.87 -7.68
N ALA A 157 -10.88 7.75 -7.90
CA ALA A 157 -11.23 8.22 -9.23
C ALA A 157 -10.13 9.06 -9.89
N SER A 158 -9.26 9.69 -9.09
CA SER A 158 -8.13 10.46 -9.57
C SER A 158 -7.00 9.58 -10.11
N TYR A 159 -6.90 8.34 -9.64
CA TYR A 159 -5.93 7.37 -10.16
C TYR A 159 -6.24 7.01 -11.62
N GLN A 160 -5.25 7.19 -12.51
CA GLN A 160 -5.37 6.95 -13.95
C GLN A 160 -4.43 5.81 -14.38
N PRO A 161 -4.86 4.54 -14.23
CA PRO A 161 -4.07 3.40 -14.67
C PRO A 161 -3.93 3.37 -16.18
N THR A 162 -2.78 2.90 -16.62
CA THR A 162 -2.42 2.74 -18.03
C THR A 162 -3.13 1.53 -18.65
N TYR A 163 -3.28 0.44 -17.89
CA TYR A 163 -3.74 -0.83 -18.44
C TYR A 163 -5.22 -1.12 -18.21
N ALA A 164 -5.85 -1.76 -19.19
CA ALA A 164 -7.28 -2.07 -19.19
C ALA A 164 -7.71 -2.93 -17.99
N GLU A 165 -6.90 -3.90 -17.57
CA GLU A 165 -7.17 -4.75 -16.41
C GLU A 165 -7.23 -3.93 -15.11
N ILE A 166 -6.29 -2.99 -14.95
CA ILE A 166 -6.23 -2.12 -13.74
C ILE A 166 -7.32 -1.05 -13.80
N GLN A 167 -7.63 -0.55 -14.99
CA GLN A 167 -8.80 0.31 -15.21
C GLN A 167 -10.09 -0.41 -14.82
N ASN A 168 -10.27 -1.66 -15.22
CA ASN A 168 -11.43 -2.46 -14.85
C ASN A 168 -11.50 -2.68 -13.33
N LEU A 169 -10.39 -3.09 -12.70
CA LEU A 169 -10.34 -3.26 -11.25
C LEU A 169 -10.67 -1.97 -10.49
N ARG A 170 -10.15 -0.82 -10.94
CA ARG A 170 -10.51 0.51 -10.41
C ARG A 170 -11.99 0.80 -10.53
N GLN A 171 -12.59 0.53 -11.69
CA GLN A 171 -14.02 0.75 -11.91
C GLN A 171 -14.88 -0.13 -10.98
N LEU A 172 -14.47 -1.38 -10.75
CA LEU A 172 -15.15 -2.26 -9.81
C LEU A 172 -15.03 -1.76 -8.36
N TYR A 173 -13.87 -1.24 -7.97
CA TYR A 173 -13.70 -0.62 -6.65
C TYR A 173 -14.56 0.64 -6.49
N LEU A 174 -14.63 1.50 -7.52
CA LEU A 174 -15.53 2.65 -7.52
C LEU A 174 -17.00 2.23 -7.39
N ALA A 175 -17.42 1.16 -8.08
CA ALA A 175 -18.77 0.62 -7.96
C ALA A 175 -19.07 0.08 -6.55
N LEU A 176 -18.07 -0.52 -5.87
CA LEU A 176 -18.17 -0.93 -4.47
C LEU A 176 -18.38 0.29 -3.54
N LEU A 177 -17.63 1.37 -3.75
CA LEU A 177 -17.79 2.61 -2.98
C LEU A 177 -19.17 3.24 -3.24
N ASP A 178 -19.63 3.27 -4.50
CA ASP A 178 -20.95 3.79 -4.87
C ASP A 178 -22.09 2.99 -4.22
N ALA A 179 -21.98 1.66 -4.18
CA ALA A 179 -22.97 0.81 -3.50
C ALA A 179 -22.95 1.04 -1.97
N SER A 180 -21.78 1.29 -1.39
CA SER A 180 -21.61 1.61 0.03
C SER A 180 -22.21 2.98 0.39
N ASP A 181 -22.03 3.98 -0.47
CA ASP A 181 -22.63 5.31 -0.32
C ASP A 181 -24.15 5.22 -0.41
N ALA A 182 -24.70 4.55 -1.43
CA ALA A 182 -26.14 4.39 -1.59
C ALA A 182 -26.80 3.71 -0.38
N HIS A 183 -26.16 2.68 0.18
CA HIS A 183 -26.64 2.02 1.38
C HIS A 183 -26.60 2.95 2.60
N SER A 184 -25.48 3.63 2.85
CA SER A 184 -25.33 4.54 3.99
C SER A 184 -26.23 5.78 3.87
N ALA A 185 -26.47 6.26 2.65
CA ALA A 185 -27.34 7.39 2.37
C ALA A 185 -28.81 7.06 2.66
N PHE A 186 -29.25 5.85 2.30
CA PHE A 186 -30.58 5.38 2.68
C PHE A 186 -30.75 5.32 4.19
N LEU A 187 -29.77 4.78 4.92
CA LEU A 187 -29.83 4.72 6.39
C LEU A 187 -29.88 6.12 7.01
N LEU A 188 -29.04 7.05 6.54
CA LEU A 188 -29.08 8.45 6.98
C LEU A 188 -30.46 9.09 6.71
N ASP A 189 -30.99 8.93 5.51
CA ASP A 189 -32.29 9.49 5.13
C ASP A 189 -33.42 8.95 6.02
N THR A 190 -33.42 7.64 6.30
CA THR A 190 -34.39 7.04 7.22
C THR A 190 -34.25 7.57 8.65
N ALA A 191 -33.02 7.82 9.12
CA ALA A 191 -32.74 8.37 10.45
C ALA A 191 -33.18 9.85 10.56
N VAL A 192 -32.87 10.68 9.57
CA VAL A 192 -33.19 12.11 9.53
C VAL A 192 -34.70 12.34 9.35
N ASN A 193 -35.31 11.68 8.37
CA ASN A 193 -36.69 11.90 7.99
C ASN A 193 -37.69 11.01 8.75
N ARG A 194 -37.20 10.14 9.65
CA ARG A 194 -38.00 9.16 10.39
C ARG A 194 -38.91 8.33 9.48
N LEU A 195 -38.41 7.99 8.30
CA LEU A 195 -39.16 7.21 7.33
C LEU A 195 -39.40 5.79 7.86
N PRO A 196 -40.50 5.13 7.46
CA PRO A 196 -40.72 3.73 7.79
C PRO A 196 -39.55 2.90 7.27
N TRP A 197 -38.96 2.11 8.15
CA TRP A 197 -37.90 1.21 7.76
C TRP A 197 -38.44 0.12 6.82
N SER A 198 -37.65 -0.21 5.79
CA SER A 198 -37.98 -1.24 4.81
C SER A 198 -36.87 -2.28 4.75
N GLN A 199 -37.17 -3.50 5.21
CA GLN A 199 -36.27 -4.65 5.09
C GLN A 199 -35.92 -4.90 3.62
N ASP A 200 -36.92 -4.91 2.72
CA ASP A 200 -36.74 -5.11 1.28
C ASP A 200 -35.77 -4.11 0.65
N THR A 201 -35.85 -2.82 1.01
CA THR A 201 -34.91 -1.82 0.49
C THR A 201 -33.51 -2.02 1.06
N THR A 202 -33.41 -2.29 2.37
CA THR A 202 -32.14 -2.55 3.04
C THR A 202 -31.45 -3.77 2.42
N ASP A 203 -32.17 -4.88 2.22
CA ASP A 203 -31.65 -6.10 1.61
C ASP A 203 -31.23 -5.90 0.16
N ARG A 204 -32.00 -5.14 -0.63
CA ARG A 204 -31.61 -4.82 -2.02
C ARG A 204 -30.31 -4.05 -2.07
N LEU A 205 -30.15 -3.04 -1.22
CA LEU A 205 -28.94 -2.21 -1.15
C LEU A 205 -27.74 -3.03 -0.65
N PHE A 206 -27.91 -3.81 0.42
CA PHE A 206 -26.89 -4.71 0.93
C PHE A 206 -26.46 -5.76 -0.11
N ASN A 207 -27.41 -6.36 -0.82
CA ASN A 207 -27.10 -7.29 -1.91
C ASN A 207 -26.39 -6.59 -3.08
N SER A 208 -26.68 -5.31 -3.33
CA SER A 208 -25.95 -4.52 -4.32
C SER A 208 -24.49 -4.32 -3.93
N TYR A 209 -24.25 -3.96 -2.67
CA TYR A 209 -22.90 -3.88 -2.09
C TYR A 209 -22.17 -5.22 -2.24
N ARG A 210 -22.81 -6.34 -1.83
CA ARG A 210 -22.19 -7.66 -1.88
C ARG A 210 -21.79 -8.05 -3.30
N ARG A 211 -22.67 -7.82 -4.29
CA ARG A 211 -22.34 -8.09 -5.70
C ARG A 211 -21.15 -7.26 -6.19
N ALA A 212 -21.08 -5.98 -5.81
CA ALA A 212 -19.96 -5.13 -6.19
C ALA A 212 -18.65 -5.61 -5.55
N PHE A 213 -18.69 -6.00 -4.27
CA PHE A 213 -17.56 -6.58 -3.56
C PHE A 213 -17.08 -7.88 -4.22
N ASP A 214 -18.00 -8.82 -4.49
CA ASP A 214 -17.68 -10.10 -5.11
C ASP A 214 -17.05 -9.92 -6.50
N ALA A 215 -17.55 -8.96 -7.29
CA ALA A 215 -17.01 -8.64 -8.60
C ALA A 215 -15.60 -8.03 -8.51
N TYR A 216 -15.39 -7.06 -7.61
CA TYR A 216 -14.08 -6.49 -7.35
C TYR A 216 -13.08 -7.56 -6.91
N TRP A 217 -13.46 -8.40 -5.95
CA TRP A 217 -12.60 -9.44 -5.40
C TRP A 217 -12.24 -10.51 -6.43
N ALA A 218 -13.20 -10.92 -7.27
CA ALA A 218 -12.95 -11.86 -8.35
C ALA A 218 -11.93 -11.32 -9.37
N GLU A 219 -12.04 -10.05 -9.75
CA GLU A 219 -11.09 -9.42 -10.66
C GLU A 219 -9.72 -9.25 -10.02
N TRP A 220 -9.67 -8.87 -8.73
CA TRP A 220 -8.44 -8.79 -7.96
C TRP A 220 -7.68 -10.13 -7.98
N LEU A 221 -8.38 -11.23 -7.68
CA LEU A 221 -7.79 -12.57 -7.73
C LEU A 221 -7.35 -12.96 -9.13
N ARG A 222 -8.16 -12.65 -10.16
CA ARG A 222 -7.81 -12.94 -11.55
C ARG A 222 -6.49 -12.24 -11.92
N ILE A 223 -6.35 -10.96 -11.59
CA ILE A 223 -5.13 -10.22 -11.90
C ILE A 223 -3.95 -10.75 -11.07
N ASP A 224 -4.13 -11.05 -9.78
CA ASP A 224 -3.09 -11.69 -8.95
C ASP A 224 -2.58 -13.00 -9.59
N THR A 225 -3.47 -13.82 -10.15
CA THR A 225 -3.07 -15.07 -10.85
C THR A 225 -2.32 -14.86 -12.16
N LEU A 226 -2.47 -13.72 -12.84
CA LEU A 226 -1.67 -13.41 -14.04
C LEU A 226 -0.19 -13.13 -13.71
N PHE A 227 0.12 -12.87 -12.44
CA PHE A 227 1.44 -12.46 -11.97
C PHE A 227 2.19 -13.50 -11.13
N ARG A 228 1.58 -14.68 -10.91
CA ARG A 228 2.20 -15.84 -10.27
C ARG A 228 2.67 -16.85 -11.31
#